data_AF-A0A920SME0-F1
#
_entry.id   AF-A0A920SME0-F1
#
_cell.length_a   1.000
_cell.length_b   1.000
_cell.length_c   1.000
_cell.angle_alpha   90.00
_cell.angle_beta   90.00
_cell.angle_gamma   90.00
#
_symmetry.space_group_name_H-M   'P 1'
#
loop_
_entity.id
_entity.type
_entity.pdbx_description
1 polymer ?
#
loop_
_entity_poly.entity_id
_entity_poly.type
_entity_poly.pdbx_seq_one_letter_code
_entity_poly.pdbx_strand_id
1 'polypeptide(L)'
;MLDIRRLRLEPEAVRDALKLRGILSWFLFLKHVLSLDKERREGLMVVNELKAERNTASKQVGELKRKGEDAWRTSRSNEGHG
;
A
#
# COMPACT_ATOMS: atom_id res chain seq x y z
N MET A 1 -9.85 16.93 13.82
CA MET A 1 -9.64 15.96 12.73
C MET A 1 -10.39 14.68 13.07
N LEU A 2 -11.20 14.12 12.16
CA LEU A 2 -11.90 12.84 12.39
C LEU A 2 -10.93 11.66 12.22
N ASP A 3 -11.08 10.60 13.03
CA ASP A 3 -10.25 9.40 12.92
C ASP A 3 -10.60 8.63 11.64
N ILE A 4 -9.64 8.54 10.71
CA ILE A 4 -9.79 7.81 9.44
C ILE A 4 -10.14 6.33 9.64
N ARG A 5 -9.74 5.73 10.77
CA ARG A 5 -10.11 4.34 11.10
C ARG A 5 -11.61 4.23 11.32
N ARG A 6 -12.20 5.18 12.04
CA ARG A 6 -13.65 5.21 12.27
C ARG A 6 -14.42 5.45 10.98
N LEU A 7 -13.93 6.34 10.11
CA LEU A 7 -14.51 6.56 8.78
C LEU A 7 -14.53 5.26 7.95
N ARG A 8 -13.51 4.42 8.09
CA ARG A 8 -13.40 3.14 7.37
C ARG A 8 -14.25 2.02 7.98
N LEU A 9 -14.26 1.92 9.31
CA LEU A 9 -14.95 0.84 10.03
C LEU A 9 -16.45 1.07 10.12
N GLU A 10 -16.87 2.33 10.24
CA GLU A 10 -18.26 2.73 10.46
C GLU A 10 -18.71 3.83 9.47
N PRO A 11 -18.52 3.66 8.16
CA PRO A 11 -18.82 4.71 7.17
C PRO A 11 -20.29 5.14 7.20
N GLU A 12 -21.20 4.19 7.44
CA GLU A 12 -22.64 4.46 7.49
C GLU A 12 -23.06 5.24 8.74
N ALA A 13 -22.52 4.90 9.91
CA ALA A 13 -22.80 5.64 11.14
C ALA A 13 -22.24 7.08 11.06
N VAL A 14 -21.06 7.24 10.46
CA VAL A 14 -20.48 8.57 10.19
C VAL A 14 -21.34 9.33 9.19
N ARG A 15 -21.81 8.69 8.12
CA ARG A 15 -22.71 9.28 7.13
C ARG A 15 -24.00 9.78 7.77
N ASP A 16 -24.64 8.97 8.59
CA ASP A 16 -25.93 9.33 9.19
C ASP A 16 -25.77 10.45 10.23
N ALA A 17 -24.66 10.46 10.98
CA ALA A 17 -24.28 11.59 11.84
C ALA A 17 -24.02 12.89 11.06
N LEU A 18 -23.49 12.80 9.83
CA LEU A 18 -23.26 13.96 8.96
C LEU A 18 -24.58 14.48 8.34
N LYS A 19 -25.54 13.60 8.03
CA LYS A 19 -26.88 14.01 7.55
C LYS A 19 -27.61 14.89 8.56
N LEU A 20 -27.49 14.58 9.86
CA LEU A 20 -28.08 15.38 10.94
C LEU A 20 -27.53 16.81 11.00
N ARG A 21 -26.36 17.07 10.42
CA ARG A 21 -25.74 18.39 10.35
C ARG A 21 -26.19 19.22 9.15
N GLY A 22 -27.09 18.70 8.30
CA GLY A 22 -27.77 19.47 7.24
C GLY A 22 -26.92 19.86 6.04
N ILE A 23 -25.68 19.37 5.93
CA ILE A 23 -24.75 19.75 4.86
C ILE A 23 -24.54 18.55 3.94
N LEU A 24 -25.24 18.55 2.79
CA LEU A 24 -25.18 17.45 1.80
C LEU A 24 -23.76 17.22 1.24
N SER A 25 -22.92 18.26 1.17
CA SER A 25 -21.57 18.15 0.63
C SER A 25 -20.67 17.23 1.47
N TRP A 26 -20.94 17.04 2.76
CA TRP A 26 -20.16 16.15 3.61
C TRP A 26 -20.15 14.70 3.15
N PHE A 27 -21.22 14.26 2.49
CA PHE A 27 -21.27 12.91 1.94
C PHE A 27 -20.27 12.72 0.78
N LEU A 28 -20.15 13.74 -0.08
CA LEU A 28 -19.19 13.73 -1.18
C LEU A 28 -17.75 13.75 -0.63
N PHE A 29 -17.49 14.56 0.40
CA PHE A 29 -16.20 14.57 1.07
C PHE A 29 -15.87 13.23 1.73
N LEU A 30 -16.83 12.59 2.41
CA LEU A 30 -16.61 11.28 3.03
C LEU A 30 -16.21 10.23 1.99
N LYS A 31 -16.94 10.16 0.87
CA LYS A 31 -16.60 9.26 -0.24
C LYS A 31 -15.22 9.54 -0.82
N HIS A 32 -14.91 10.81 -1.05
CA HIS A 32 -13.62 11.21 -1.61
C HIS A 32 -12.46 10.84 -0.68
N VAL A 33 -12.58 11.11 0.62
CA VAL A 33 -11.57 10.74 1.63
C VAL A 33 -11.37 9.23 1.68
N LEU A 34 -12.45 8.43 1.63
CA LEU A 34 -12.35 6.98 1.61
C LEU A 34 -11.69 6.44 0.33
N SER A 35 -11.91 7.08 -0.82
CA SER A 35 -11.21 6.76 -2.07
C SER A 35 -9.70 7.00 -1.95
N LEU A 36 -9.31 8.19 -1.47
CA LEU A 36 -7.90 8.53 -1.28
C LEU A 36 -7.22 7.60 -0.25
N ASP A 37 -7.92 7.23 0.83
CA ASP A 37 -7.38 6.26 1.78
C ASP A 37 -7.19 4.86 1.16
N LYS A 38 -8.08 4.46 0.26
CA LYS A 38 -7.94 3.20 -0.51
C LYS A 38 -6.69 3.25 -1.38
N GLU A 39 -6.55 4.26 -2.23
CA GLU A 39 -5.40 4.44 -3.12
C GLU A 39 -4.08 4.48 -2.34
N ARG A 40 -4.06 5.21 -1.22
CA ARG A 40 -2.89 5.27 -0.32
C ARG A 40 -2.52 3.89 0.24
N ARG A 41 -3.49 3.08 0.66
CA ARG A 41 -3.23 1.74 1.20
C ARG A 41 -2.73 0.78 0.13
N GLU A 42 -3.28 0.86 -1.07
CA GLU A 42 -2.83 0.07 -2.21
C GLU A 42 -1.38 0.42 -2.57
N GLY A 43 -1.05 1.71 -2.67
CA GLY A 43 0.32 2.16 -2.90
C GLY A 43 1.30 1.72 -1.81
N LEU A 44 0.89 1.77 -0.54
CA LEU A 44 1.71 1.28 0.58
C LEU A 44 1.97 -0.22 0.50
N MET A 45 0.96 -1.00 0.09
CA MET A 45 1.11 -2.44 -0.09
C MET A 45 2.14 -2.74 -1.18
N VAL A 46 2.03 -2.08 -2.34
CA VAL A 46 2.99 -2.22 -3.46
C VAL A 46 4.41 -1.85 -3.02
N VAL A 47 4.58 -0.72 -2.34
CA VAL A 47 5.90 -0.28 -1.86
C VAL A 47 6.50 -1.29 -0.86
N ASN A 48 5.68 -1.87 0.00
CA ASN A 48 6.15 -2.85 0.97
C ASN A 48 6.55 -4.17 0.29
N GLU A 49 5.80 -4.61 -0.72
CA GLU A 49 6.13 -5.80 -1.51
C GLU A 49 7.47 -5.62 -2.23
N LEU A 50 7.64 -4.52 -2.98
CA LEU A 50 8.89 -4.21 -3.68
C LEU A 50 10.09 -4.12 -2.73
N LYS A 51 9.89 -3.59 -1.52
CA LYS A 51 10.95 -3.58 -0.48
C LYS A 51 11.29 -4.99 -0.02
N ALA A 52 10.29 -5.87 0.15
CA ALA A 52 10.50 -7.25 0.56
C ALA A 52 11.25 -8.04 -0.53
N GLU A 53 10.84 -7.90 -1.79
CA GLU A 53 11.52 -8.48 -2.96
C GLU A 53 12.98 -8.03 -3.04
N ARG A 54 13.23 -6.71 -3.02
CA ARG A 54 14.59 -6.15 -3.07
C ARG A 54 15.48 -6.66 -1.93
N ASN A 55 14.94 -6.73 -0.71
CA ASN A 55 15.68 -7.23 0.45
C ASN A 55 16.02 -8.72 0.30
N THR A 56 15.10 -9.51 -0.27
CA THR A 56 15.31 -10.93 -0.55
C THR A 56 16.40 -11.12 -1.61
N ALA A 57 16.32 -10.40 -2.72
CA ALA A 57 17.34 -10.43 -3.77
C ALA A 57 18.72 -10.00 -3.23
N SER A 58 18.77 -8.97 -2.39
CA SER A 58 20.03 -8.50 -1.78
C SER A 58 20.67 -9.55 -0.88
N LYS A 59 19.85 -10.29 -0.10
CA LYS A 59 20.33 -11.40 0.74
C LYS A 59 20.90 -12.53 -0.11
N GLN A 60 20.19 -12.94 -1.16
CA GLN A 60 20.64 -13.98 -2.10
C GLN A 60 21.97 -13.61 -2.75
N VAL A 61 22.13 -12.37 -3.23
CA VAL A 61 23.39 -11.87 -3.79
C VAL A 61 24.52 -11.91 -2.76
N GLY A 62 24.26 -11.49 -1.52
CA GLY A 62 25.24 -11.55 -0.43
C GLY A 62 25.64 -12.99 -0.06
N GLU A 63 24.71 -13.95 -0.13
CA GLU A 63 24.98 -15.37 0.08
C GLU A 63 25.83 -15.98 -1.02
N LEU A 64 25.53 -15.69 -2.29
CA LEU A 64 26.32 -16.15 -3.44
C LEU A 64 27.75 -15.61 -3.39
N LYS A 65 27.90 -14.30 -3.13
CA LYS A 65 29.23 -13.68 -2.95
C LYS A 65 30.03 -14.33 -1.82
N ARG A 66 29.38 -14.68 -0.69
CA ARG A 66 30.04 -15.38 0.43
C ARG A 66 30.48 -16.80 0.06
N LYS A 67 29.74 -17.49 -0.81
CA LYS A 67 30.07 -18.83 -1.31
C LYS A 67 31.14 -18.83 -2.41
N GLY A 68 31.61 -17.65 -2.84
CA GLY A 68 32.55 -17.53 -3.96
C GLY A 68 31.90 -17.78 -5.33
N GLU A 69 30.57 -17.82 -5.39
CA GLU A 69 29.80 -17.97 -6.63
C GLU A 69 29.53 -16.60 -7.25
N ASP A 70 29.64 -16.52 -8.58
CA ASP A 70 29.56 -15.26 -9.31
C ASP A 70 28.12 -14.71 -9.33
N ALA A 71 27.86 -13.70 -8.50
CA ALA A 71 26.55 -13.11 -8.28
C ALA A 71 25.97 -12.34 -9.48
N TRP A 72 26.77 -12.15 -10.53
CA TRP A 72 26.41 -11.44 -11.76
C TRP A 72 25.35 -12.18 -12.60
N ARG A 73 25.31 -13.52 -12.56
CA ARG A 73 24.43 -14.31 -13.44
C ARG A 73 22.96 -14.27 -13.01
N THR A 74 22.69 -14.04 -11.73
CA THR A 74 21.34 -14.11 -11.14
C THR A 74 20.53 -12.83 -11.37
N SER A 75 21.16 -11.66 -11.52
CA SER A 75 20.43 -10.39 -11.67
C SER A 75 19.71 -10.23 -13.01
N ARG A 76 20.09 -10.99 -14.05
CA ARG A 76 19.39 -10.97 -15.37
C ARG A 76 18.28 -12.01 -15.50
N SER A 77 18.26 -13.04 -14.65
CA SER A 77 17.26 -14.11 -14.74
C SER A 77 15.85 -13.63 -14.36
N ASN A 78 15.75 -12.51 -13.63
CA ASN A 78 14.50 -11.97 -13.12
C ASN A 78 13.91 -10.82 -13.97
N GLU A 79 14.56 -10.43 -15.07
CA GLU A 79 14.05 -9.44 -16.04
C GLU A 79 13.33 -10.10 -17.23
N GLY A 80 13.06 -11.40 -17.14
CA GLY A 80 12.59 -12.21 -18.27
C GLY A 80 11.38 -13.06 -17.98
N HIS A 81 10.30 -12.52 -17.40
CA HIS A 81 8.95 -13.07 -17.55
C HIS A 81 8.00 -11.92 -17.89
N GLY A 82 7.32 -12.06 -19.03
CA GLY A 82 6.53 -11.01 -19.69
C GLY A 82 5.15 -10.77 -19.11
#